data_AF-A0A2N1MNU3-F1
#
_entry.id   AF-A0A2N1MNU3-F1
#
_cell.length_a   1.000
_cell.length_b   1.000
_cell.length_c   1.000
_cell.angle_alpha   90.00
_cell.angle_beta   90.00
_cell.angle_gamma   90.00
#
_symmetry.space_group_name_H-M   'P 1'
#
loop_
_entity.id
_entity.type
_entity.pdbx_description
1 polymer ?
#
loop_
_entity_poly.entity_id
_entity_poly.type
_entity_poly.pdbx_seq_one_letter_code
_entity_poly.pdbx_strand_id
1 'polypeptide(L)'
;MDIEIDWPASLNIIMKEFNGISSLNNDSTAYNLKNYLEILPTFTMLKLNQRNPEFYETSRCCQCYETIETWTHLWICRENDTTMIQIINETFEKLNCRLDENDFRVSFNYHAKLLQILNERSLMIFNGRIFHETVKGIVNKKLYLGINNNTFKDVIKGFVFNIKEYARKYIWNEM
;
A
#
# COMPACT_ATOMS: atom_id res chain seq x y z
N MET A 1 -14.97 15.51 -10.51
CA MET A 1 -13.50 15.41 -10.56
C MET A 1 -13.22 13.92 -10.62
N ASP A 2 -13.03 13.40 -11.82
CA ASP A 2 -13.04 11.96 -12.05
C ASP A 2 -11.73 11.35 -11.54
N ILE A 3 -11.86 10.28 -10.78
CA ILE A 3 -10.71 9.54 -10.26
C ILE A 3 -10.13 8.76 -11.44
N GLU A 4 -8.95 9.17 -11.89
CA GLU A 4 -8.23 8.42 -12.91
C GLU A 4 -7.36 7.35 -12.23
N ILE A 5 -7.91 6.14 -12.07
CA ILE A 5 -7.15 4.95 -11.68
C ILE A 5 -6.63 4.25 -12.94
N ASP A 6 -5.38 3.80 -12.91
CA ASP A 6 -4.84 2.89 -13.90
C ASP A 6 -5.20 1.45 -13.52
N TRP A 7 -6.42 1.04 -13.86
CA TRP A 7 -6.92 -0.30 -13.56
C TRP A 7 -6.07 -1.41 -14.16
N PRO A 8 -5.61 -1.35 -15.44
CA PRO A 8 -4.71 -2.37 -15.98
C PRO A 8 -3.44 -2.54 -15.15
N ALA A 9 -2.78 -1.45 -14.75
CA ALA A 9 -1.59 -1.54 -13.89
C ALA A 9 -1.93 -2.07 -12.49
N SER A 10 -3.04 -1.62 -11.92
CA SER A 10 -3.50 -2.05 -10.58
C SER A 10 -3.81 -3.54 -10.55
N LEU A 11 -4.54 -4.05 -11.54
CA LEU A 11 -4.87 -5.47 -11.67
C LEU A 11 -3.60 -6.31 -11.86
N ASN A 12 -2.62 -5.83 -12.63
CA ASN A 12 -1.34 -6.51 -12.77
C ASN A 12 -0.56 -6.60 -11.44
N ILE A 13 -0.73 -5.63 -10.53
CA ILE A 13 -0.09 -5.66 -9.20
C ILE A 13 -0.88 -6.58 -8.25
N ILE A 14 -2.21 -6.51 -8.26
CA ILE A 14 -3.08 -7.27 -7.35
C ILE A 14 -3.12 -8.76 -7.73
N MET A 15 -3.27 -9.05 -9.02
CA MET A 15 -3.49 -10.40 -9.57
C MET A 15 -2.24 -11.02 -10.18
N LYS A 16 -1.05 -10.43 -9.97
CA LYS A 16 0.23 -10.81 -10.60
C LYS A 16 0.51 -12.31 -10.63
N GLU A 17 0.11 -13.01 -9.57
CA GLU A 17 0.43 -14.42 -9.33
C GLU A 17 -0.61 -15.42 -9.86
N PHE A 18 -1.79 -14.95 -10.31
CA PHE A 18 -2.82 -15.83 -10.89
C PHE A 18 -2.41 -16.43 -12.24
N ASN A 19 -1.36 -15.87 -12.87
CA ASN A 19 -0.84 -16.32 -14.16
C ASN A 19 0.04 -17.59 -14.09
N GLY A 20 0.24 -18.20 -12.91
CA GLY A 20 1.05 -19.42 -12.74
C GLY A 20 0.44 -20.48 -11.83
N ILE A 21 0.36 -21.72 -12.32
CA ILE A 21 -0.31 -22.90 -11.71
C ILE A 21 0.52 -23.52 -10.56
N SER A 22 1.00 -22.74 -9.59
CA SER A 22 1.75 -23.28 -8.45
C SER A 22 1.11 -22.90 -7.12
N SER A 23 1.05 -23.83 -6.16
CA SER A 23 0.38 -23.65 -4.86
C SER A 23 0.95 -22.49 -4.02
N LEU A 24 2.23 -22.12 -4.21
CA LEU A 24 2.88 -20.97 -3.58
C LEU A 24 2.34 -19.62 -4.09
N ASN A 25 1.85 -19.55 -5.34
CA ASN A 25 1.23 -18.35 -5.92
C ASN A 25 -0.16 -18.07 -5.34
N ASN A 26 -0.78 -19.05 -4.66
CA ASN A 26 -2.13 -18.88 -4.13
C ASN A 26 -2.13 -18.05 -2.83
N ASP A 27 -1.10 -18.15 -1.99
CA ASP A 27 -1.07 -17.48 -0.68
C ASP A 27 -0.83 -15.97 -0.79
N SER A 28 0.09 -15.57 -1.66
CA SER A 28 0.38 -14.15 -1.88
C SER A 28 -0.72 -13.48 -2.72
N THR A 29 -1.32 -14.17 -3.70
CA THR A 29 -2.57 -13.69 -4.32
C THR A 29 -3.73 -13.59 -3.33
N ALA A 30 -3.92 -14.57 -2.44
CA ALA A 30 -4.96 -14.54 -1.43
C ALA A 30 -4.74 -13.37 -0.46
N TYR A 31 -3.49 -13.08 -0.07
CA TYR A 31 -3.14 -11.89 0.71
C TYR A 31 -3.54 -10.61 -0.05
N ASN A 32 -3.16 -10.49 -1.32
CA ASN A 32 -3.44 -9.30 -2.13
C ASN A 32 -4.94 -9.04 -2.27
N LEU A 33 -5.73 -10.08 -2.53
CA LEU A 33 -7.19 -10.00 -2.62
C LEU A 33 -7.81 -9.64 -1.27
N LYS A 34 -7.36 -10.28 -0.19
CA LYS A 34 -7.81 -9.93 1.16
C LYS A 34 -7.45 -8.47 1.48
N ASN A 35 -6.29 -7.96 1.06
CA ASN A 35 -5.88 -6.58 1.34
C ASN A 35 -6.75 -5.58 0.59
N TYR A 36 -6.98 -5.88 -0.69
CA TYR A 36 -7.81 -5.06 -1.56
C TYR A 36 -9.24 -4.94 -1.01
N LEU A 37 -9.81 -6.07 -0.59
CA LEU A 37 -11.14 -6.16 0.00
C LEU A 37 -11.20 -5.67 1.46
N GLU A 38 -10.08 -5.25 2.06
CA GLU A 38 -9.97 -4.89 3.49
C GLU A 38 -10.36 -6.05 4.44
N ILE A 39 -10.26 -7.29 3.94
CA ILE A 39 -10.52 -8.55 4.65
C ILE A 39 -9.23 -9.07 5.31
N LEU A 40 -8.05 -8.59 4.87
CA LEU A 40 -6.81 -8.91 5.57
C LEU A 40 -6.96 -8.52 7.02
N PRO A 41 -6.52 -9.41 7.92
CA PRO A 41 -6.99 -9.28 9.25
C PRO A 41 -6.32 -8.03 9.83
N THR A 42 -7.15 -7.03 10.16
CA THR A 42 -6.72 -6.02 11.12
C THR A 42 -6.28 -6.74 12.39
N PHE A 43 -5.47 -6.13 13.23
CA PHE A 43 -5.17 -6.73 14.53
C PHE A 43 -6.49 -7.06 15.28
N THR A 44 -7.58 -6.31 15.05
CA THR A 44 -8.96 -6.62 15.42
C THR A 44 -9.48 -7.89 14.79
N MET A 45 -9.27 -8.20 13.51
CA MET A 45 -9.70 -9.48 12.91
C MET A 45 -8.79 -10.66 13.31
N LEU A 46 -7.49 -10.46 13.54
CA LEU A 46 -6.63 -11.45 14.19
C LEU A 46 -7.07 -11.70 15.64
N LYS A 47 -7.54 -10.66 16.35
CA LYS A 47 -8.18 -10.72 17.69
C LYS A 47 -9.60 -11.33 17.67
N LEU A 48 -10.42 -11.04 16.65
CA LEU A 48 -11.87 -11.28 16.65
C LEU A 48 -12.27 -12.57 15.89
N ASN A 49 -11.53 -13.00 14.86
CA ASN A 49 -11.91 -14.18 14.08
C ASN A 49 -11.26 -15.48 14.57
N GLN A 50 -11.75 -15.94 15.73
CA GLN A 50 -11.97 -17.37 16.05
C GLN A 50 -10.88 -18.16 16.78
N ARG A 51 -9.83 -17.56 17.35
CA ARG A 51 -8.89 -18.31 18.21
C ARG A 51 -9.11 -18.15 19.71
N ASN A 52 -9.54 -16.97 20.19
CA ASN A 52 -9.65 -16.66 21.62
C ASN A 52 -10.50 -15.37 21.87
N PRO A 53 -11.84 -15.43 21.74
CA PRO A 53 -12.72 -14.28 21.92
C PRO A 53 -12.69 -13.69 23.35
N GLU A 54 -12.29 -14.50 24.33
CA GLU A 54 -12.25 -14.17 25.76
C GLU A 54 -11.08 -13.26 26.20
N PHE A 55 -10.12 -12.97 25.32
CA PHE A 55 -8.96 -12.13 25.66
C PHE A 55 -9.09 -10.67 25.21
N TYR A 56 -10.15 -10.30 24.48
CA TYR A 56 -10.23 -8.99 23.81
C TYR A 56 -11.62 -8.36 23.86
N GLU A 57 -11.91 -7.65 24.96
CA GLU A 57 -13.20 -7.02 25.23
C GLU A 57 -13.48 -5.72 24.44
N THR A 58 -12.53 -5.21 23.66
CA THR A 58 -12.64 -3.89 23.02
C THR A 58 -12.24 -3.87 21.54
N SER A 59 -13.00 -3.10 20.74
CA SER A 59 -12.75 -2.83 19.32
C SER A 59 -11.66 -1.76 19.08
N ARG A 60 -10.92 -1.38 20.13
CA ARG A 60 -9.88 -0.35 20.08
C ARG A 60 -8.56 -0.93 19.57
N CYS A 61 -7.74 -0.07 18.99
CA CYS A 61 -6.41 -0.45 18.49
C CYS A 61 -5.56 -1.04 19.61
N CYS A 62 -4.87 -2.14 19.31
CA CYS A 62 -3.98 -2.79 20.29
C CYS A 62 -2.72 -1.99 20.60
N GLN A 63 -2.36 -1.03 19.74
CA GLN A 63 -1.17 -0.21 19.93
C GLN A 63 -1.50 1.04 20.74
N CYS A 64 -2.46 1.84 20.28
CA CYS A 64 -2.80 3.10 20.94
C CYS A 64 -3.90 3.00 22.00
N TYR A 65 -4.76 1.97 21.97
CA TYR A 65 -5.92 1.80 22.86
C TYR A 65 -6.94 2.96 22.89
N GLU A 66 -6.80 3.96 22.03
CA GLU A 66 -7.63 5.17 21.98
C GLU A 66 -8.73 5.10 20.91
N THR A 67 -8.36 4.71 19.69
CA THR A 67 -9.24 4.74 18.52
C THR A 67 -9.74 3.36 18.14
N ILE A 68 -10.92 3.30 17.51
CA ILE A 68 -11.43 2.07 16.90
C ILE A 68 -10.45 1.61 15.84
N GLU A 69 -10.07 0.35 15.89
CA GLU A 69 -9.14 -0.19 14.92
C GLU A 69 -9.84 -0.51 13.61
N THR A 70 -9.60 0.32 12.61
CA THR A 70 -10.00 0.11 11.23
C THR A 70 -8.77 -0.23 10.38
N TRP A 71 -8.98 -0.81 9.19
CA TRP A 71 -7.89 -1.05 8.25
C TRP A 71 -7.10 0.23 7.94
N THR A 72 -7.78 1.37 7.79
CA THR A 72 -7.13 2.69 7.61
C THR A 72 -6.36 3.16 8.84
N HIS A 73 -6.85 2.90 10.05
CA HIS A 73 -6.19 3.31 11.28
C HIS A 73 -4.84 2.60 11.49
N LEU A 74 -4.74 1.32 11.14
CA LEU A 74 -3.50 0.54 11.28
C LEU A 74 -2.29 1.20 10.64
N TRP A 75 -2.49 1.78 9.44
CA TRP A 75 -1.41 2.42 8.70
C TRP A 75 -1.01 3.78 9.26
N ILE A 76 -1.92 4.47 9.95
CA ILE A 76 -1.69 5.82 10.46
C ILE A 76 -1.52 5.88 11.98
N CYS A 77 -1.53 4.73 12.66
CA CYS A 77 -1.37 4.64 14.10
C CYS A 77 0.01 5.18 14.51
N ARG A 78 0.02 6.09 15.49
CA ARG A 78 1.25 6.77 15.93
C ARG A 78 2.18 5.87 16.73
N GLU A 79 1.61 4.87 17.39
CA GLU A 79 2.31 3.91 18.24
C GLU A 79 2.87 2.72 17.43
N ASN A 80 2.79 2.74 16.10
CA ASN A 80 3.37 1.69 15.27
C ASN A 80 4.88 1.89 15.10
N ASP A 81 5.67 0.81 15.25
CA ASP A 81 7.14 0.85 15.17
C ASP A 81 7.67 1.39 13.84
N THR A 82 6.95 1.12 12.75
CA THR A 82 7.26 1.63 11.41
C THR A 82 6.17 2.58 10.94
N THR A 83 6.56 3.80 10.62
CA THR A 83 5.68 4.82 10.07
C THR A 83 5.58 4.69 8.55
N MET A 84 4.45 5.11 7.97
CA MET A 84 4.29 5.19 6.52
C MET A 84 5.41 6.00 5.85
N ILE A 85 5.91 7.03 6.53
CA ILE A 85 6.97 7.91 6.02
C ILE A 85 8.27 7.11 5.81
N GLN A 86 8.61 6.21 6.74
CA GLN A 86 9.78 5.33 6.58
C GLN A 86 9.61 4.40 5.37
N ILE A 87 8.43 3.79 5.20
CA ILE A 87 8.12 2.94 4.04
C ILE A 87 8.24 3.72 2.72
N ILE A 88 7.70 4.94 2.68
CA ILE A 88 7.74 5.77 1.47
C ILE A 88 9.17 6.20 1.17
N ASN A 89 9.95 6.60 2.17
CA ASN A 89 11.33 7.02 1.95
C ASN A 89 12.20 5.85 1.44
N GLU A 90 12.07 4.66 2.03
CA GLU A 90 12.82 3.49 1.57
C GLU A 90 12.43 3.07 0.14
N THR A 91 11.14 3.13 -0.18
CA THR A 91 10.66 2.83 -1.53
C THR A 91 11.06 3.91 -2.54
N PHE A 92 11.26 5.15 -2.08
CA PHE A 92 11.75 6.26 -2.90
C PHE A 92 13.22 6.13 -3.26
N GLU A 93 14.08 5.68 -2.34
CA GLU A 93 15.48 5.38 -2.68
C GLU A 93 15.57 4.34 -3.80
N LYS A 94 14.72 3.31 -3.76
CA LYS A 94 14.62 2.32 -4.85
C LYS A 94 14.08 2.89 -6.15
N LEU A 95 13.17 3.87 -6.08
CA LEU A 95 12.66 4.60 -7.23
C LEU A 95 13.79 5.42 -7.89
N ASN A 96 14.59 6.15 -7.10
CA ASN A 96 15.75 6.90 -7.60
C ASN A 96 16.72 5.99 -8.34
N CYS A 97 17.15 4.88 -7.73
CA CYS A 97 18.07 3.94 -8.38
C CYS A 97 17.55 3.45 -9.73
N ARG A 98 16.24 3.15 -9.84
CA ARG A 98 15.64 2.72 -11.10
C ARG A 98 15.57 3.84 -12.15
N LEU A 99 15.36 5.08 -11.73
CA LEU A 99 15.37 6.21 -12.67
C LEU A 99 16.78 6.46 -13.19
N ASP A 100 17.79 6.36 -12.34
CA ASP A 100 19.20 6.51 -12.70
C ASP A 100 19.67 5.39 -13.63
N GLU A 101 19.28 4.13 -13.37
CA GLU A 101 19.54 2.98 -14.25
C GLU A 101 18.93 3.15 -15.65
N ASN A 102 17.83 3.88 -15.77
CA ASN A 102 17.15 4.16 -17.04
C ASN A 102 17.58 5.49 -17.67
N ASP A 103 18.59 6.18 -17.11
CA ASP A 103 19.04 7.53 -17.49
C ASP A 103 17.88 8.53 -17.62
N PHE A 104 16.86 8.38 -16.77
CA PHE A 104 15.65 9.18 -16.82
C PHE A 104 15.72 10.35 -15.84
N ARG A 105 15.88 11.57 -16.37
CA ARG A 105 15.94 12.78 -15.56
C ARG A 105 14.55 13.26 -15.14
N VAL A 106 14.32 13.36 -13.84
CA VAL A 106 13.11 13.95 -13.25
C VAL A 106 13.45 15.29 -12.58
N SER A 107 12.49 16.21 -12.51
CA SER A 107 12.67 17.47 -11.80
C SER A 107 13.05 17.23 -10.33
N PHE A 108 14.00 17.99 -9.77
CA PHE A 108 14.48 17.85 -8.38
C PHE A 108 13.36 17.78 -7.32
N ASN A 109 12.23 18.46 -7.53
CA ASN A 109 11.12 18.51 -6.57
C ASN A 109 10.10 17.36 -6.68
N TYR A 110 10.36 16.34 -7.51
CA TYR A 110 9.37 15.30 -7.76
C TYR A 110 9.08 14.43 -6.52
N HIS A 111 10.08 14.23 -5.65
CA HIS A 111 9.91 13.57 -4.37
C HIS A 111 8.81 14.21 -3.51
N ALA A 112 8.93 15.53 -3.32
CA ALA A 112 7.98 16.31 -2.53
C ALA A 112 6.57 16.27 -3.15
N LYS A 113 6.49 16.31 -4.49
CA LYS A 113 5.20 16.17 -5.21
C LYS A 113 4.58 14.80 -4.99
N LEU A 114 5.35 13.72 -5.07
CA LEU A 114 4.84 12.37 -4.81
C LEU A 114 4.38 12.21 -3.37
N LEU A 115 5.14 12.69 -2.39
CA LEU A 115 4.74 12.71 -0.99
C LEU A 115 3.46 13.52 -0.74
N GLN A 116 3.33 14.66 -1.41
CA GLN A 116 2.12 15.48 -1.35
C GLN A 116 0.91 14.68 -1.86
N ILE A 117 1.03 14.07 -3.04
CA ILE A 117 -0.03 13.26 -3.65
C ILE A 117 -0.40 12.07 -2.75
N LEU A 118 0.57 11.31 -2.24
CA LEU A 118 0.32 10.17 -1.35
C LEU A 118 -0.44 10.59 -0.08
N ASN A 119 -0.23 11.81 0.39
CA ASN A 119 -0.92 12.37 1.56
C ASN A 119 -2.29 12.98 1.25
N GLU A 120 -2.66 13.14 -0.03
CA GLU A 120 -3.99 13.63 -0.39
C GLU A 120 -5.07 12.65 0.06
N ARG A 121 -6.25 13.19 0.37
CA ARG A 121 -7.44 12.40 0.70
C ARG A 121 -7.78 11.48 -0.48
N SER A 122 -7.96 10.20 -0.18
CA SER A 122 -8.46 9.24 -1.16
C SER A 122 -9.95 9.49 -1.39
N LEU A 123 -10.35 9.41 -2.65
CA LEU A 123 -11.76 9.39 -3.04
C LEU A 123 -12.28 7.95 -3.18
N MET A 124 -11.39 6.96 -3.20
CA MET A 124 -11.70 5.52 -3.31
C MET A 124 -11.83 4.84 -1.95
N ILE A 125 -11.08 5.30 -0.94
CA ILE A 125 -11.00 4.68 0.38
C ILE A 125 -11.58 5.64 1.41
N PHE A 126 -12.60 5.19 2.14
CA PHE A 126 -13.26 5.98 3.17
C PHE A 126 -12.29 6.35 4.30
N ASN A 127 -12.21 7.65 4.63
CA ASN A 127 -11.23 8.22 5.57
C ASN A 127 -9.77 7.84 5.28
N GLY A 128 -9.48 7.42 4.05
CA GLY A 128 -8.15 7.05 3.58
C GLY A 128 -7.43 8.20 2.88
N ARG A 129 -6.17 7.92 2.56
CA ARG A 129 -5.29 8.75 1.73
C ARG A 129 -4.86 7.98 0.48
N ILE A 130 -4.31 8.64 -0.54
CA ILE A 130 -3.80 7.94 -1.74
C ILE A 130 -2.73 6.91 -1.37
N PHE A 131 -1.97 7.12 -0.29
CA PHE A 131 -1.11 6.08 0.27
C PHE A 131 -1.83 4.74 0.51
N HIS A 132 -3.05 4.78 1.05
CA HIS A 132 -3.84 3.57 1.27
C HIS A 132 -4.21 2.88 -0.05
N GLU A 133 -4.43 3.65 -1.12
CA GLU A 133 -4.62 3.11 -2.47
C GLU A 133 -3.36 2.35 -2.88
N THR A 134 -2.18 2.93 -2.68
CA THR A 134 -0.90 2.28 -3.03
C THR A 134 -0.60 1.04 -2.19
N VAL A 135 -0.97 1.02 -0.90
CA VAL A 135 -0.86 -0.18 -0.05
C VAL A 135 -1.73 -1.32 -0.60
N LYS A 136 -2.92 -1.01 -1.13
CA LYS A 136 -3.76 -2.00 -1.82
C LYS A 136 -3.24 -2.41 -3.19
N GLY A 137 -2.16 -1.81 -3.68
CA GLY A 137 -1.65 -2.01 -5.04
C GLY A 137 -2.41 -1.26 -6.12
N ILE A 138 -3.24 -0.28 -5.75
CA ILE A 138 -3.98 0.57 -6.69
C ILE A 138 -3.05 1.69 -7.19
N VAL A 139 -2.96 1.83 -8.51
CA VAL A 139 -2.14 2.84 -9.17
C VAL A 139 -2.99 4.05 -9.52
N ASN A 140 -2.83 5.13 -8.75
CA ASN A 140 -3.48 6.40 -9.01
C ASN A 140 -2.71 7.18 -10.11
N LYS A 141 -3.39 7.61 -11.18
CA LYS A 141 -2.71 8.29 -12.31
C LYS A 141 -2.08 9.64 -11.92
N LYS A 142 -2.47 10.24 -10.79
CA LYS A 142 -1.77 11.43 -10.25
C LYS A 142 -0.30 11.15 -9.99
N LEU A 143 0.07 9.92 -9.63
CA LEU A 143 1.47 9.51 -9.40
C LEU A 143 2.31 9.58 -10.67
N TYR A 144 1.69 9.61 -11.85
CA TYR A 144 2.41 9.84 -13.11
C TYR A 144 2.85 11.29 -13.30
N LEU A 145 2.43 12.23 -12.43
CA LEU A 145 2.83 13.65 -12.49
C LEU A 145 2.55 14.33 -13.84
N GLY A 146 1.62 13.80 -14.63
CA GLY A 146 1.35 14.25 -16.01
C GLY A 146 2.41 13.84 -17.05
N ILE A 147 3.39 13.02 -16.67
CA ILE A 147 4.46 12.54 -17.55
C ILE A 147 3.93 11.37 -18.39
N ASN A 148 3.82 11.57 -19.70
CA ASN A 148 3.39 10.54 -20.64
C ASN A 148 4.58 9.76 -21.25
N ASN A 149 5.43 9.18 -20.39
CA ASN A 149 6.56 8.36 -20.80
C ASN A 149 6.39 6.94 -20.23
N ASN A 150 6.56 5.92 -21.08
CA ASN A 150 6.33 4.52 -20.67
C ASN A 150 7.35 4.05 -19.62
N THR A 151 8.63 4.39 -19.77
CA THR A 151 9.69 4.10 -18.79
C THR A 151 9.34 4.68 -17.43
N PHE A 152 8.95 5.96 -17.37
CA PHE A 152 8.55 6.60 -16.12
C PHE A 152 7.32 5.93 -15.51
N LYS A 153 6.28 5.64 -16.31
CA LYS A 153 5.09 4.93 -15.83
C LYS A 153 5.44 3.56 -15.26
N ASP A 154 6.33 2.82 -15.90
CA ASP A 154 6.74 1.49 -15.43
C ASP A 154 7.54 1.57 -14.12
N VAL A 155 8.39 2.59 -13.99
CA VAL A 155 9.10 2.88 -12.73
C VAL A 155 8.12 3.25 -11.61
N ILE A 156 7.09 4.04 -11.89
CA ILE A 156 6.02 4.36 -10.91
C ILE A 156 5.18 3.13 -10.55
N LYS A 157 4.83 2.25 -11.51
CA LYS A 157 4.17 0.97 -11.20
C LYS A 157 5.03 0.12 -10.26
N GLY A 158 6.35 0.09 -10.50
CA GLY A 158 7.31 -0.56 -9.62
C GLY A 158 7.36 0.04 -8.22
N PHE A 159 7.23 1.36 -8.10
CA PHE A 159 7.17 2.06 -6.82
C PHE A 159 5.91 1.71 -6.02
N VAL A 160 4.73 1.68 -6.65
CA VAL A 160 3.49 1.22 -6.00
C VAL A 160 3.61 -0.23 -5.55
N PHE A 161 4.17 -1.09 -6.40
CA PHE A 161 4.45 -2.49 -6.04
C PHE A 161 5.36 -2.59 -4.81
N ASN A 162 6.47 -1.82 -4.78
CA ASN A 162 7.38 -1.83 -3.64
C ASN A 162 6.67 -1.36 -2.36
N ILE A 163 5.90 -0.27 -2.39
CA ILE A 163 5.14 0.20 -1.21
C ILE A 163 4.26 -0.92 -0.65
N LYS A 164 3.51 -1.62 -1.51
CA LYS A 164 2.67 -2.76 -1.11
C LYS A 164 3.48 -3.88 -0.45
N GLU A 165 4.62 -4.27 -1.02
CA GLU A 165 5.44 -5.36 -0.48
C GLU A 165 6.09 -4.99 0.86
N TYR A 166 6.57 -3.76 0.98
CA TYR A 166 7.12 -3.24 2.23
C TYR A 166 6.05 -3.09 3.31
N ALA A 167 4.87 -2.58 2.94
CA ALA A 167 3.71 -2.50 3.81
C ALA A 167 3.33 -3.88 4.37
N ARG A 168 3.30 -4.91 3.52
CA ARG A 168 3.13 -6.30 3.94
C ARG A 168 4.22 -6.74 4.92
N LYS A 169 5.50 -6.52 4.58
CA LYS A 169 6.64 -6.92 5.42
C LYS A 169 6.62 -6.27 6.80
N TYR A 170 6.37 -4.97 6.88
CA TYR A 170 6.50 -4.22 8.14
C TYR A 170 5.34 -4.44 9.11
N ILE A 171 4.12 -4.67 8.62
CA ILE A 171 2.97 -4.91 9.51
C ILE A 171 2.68 -6.40 9.69
N TRP A 172 2.90 -7.22 8.67
CA TRP A 172 2.76 -8.68 8.73
C TRP A 172 4.13 -9.34 8.60
N ASN A 173 5.08 -8.97 9.48
CA ASN A 173 6.23 -9.83 9.75
C ASN A 173 5.65 -11.20 10.08
N GLU A 174 6.01 -12.22 9.27
CA GLU A 174 5.58 -13.59 9.51
C GLU A 174 5.89 -13.94 10.97
N MET A 175 4.84 -14.06 11.78
CA MET A 175 4.90 -14.72 13.07
C MET A 175 5.05 -16.22 12.86
#